data_AF-A0A9X9Z8W5-F1
#
_entry.id   AF-A0A9X9Z8W5-F1
#
_cell.length_a   1.000
_cell.length_b   1.000
_cell.length_c   1.000
_cell.angle_alpha   90.00
_cell.angle_beta   90.00
_cell.angle_gamma   90.00
#
_symmetry.space_group_name_H-M   'P 1'
#
loop_
_entity.id
_entity.type
_entity.pdbx_description
1 polymer ?
#
loop_
_entity_poly.entity_id
_entity_poly.type
_entity_poly.pdbx_seq_one_letter_code
_entity_poly.pdbx_strand_id
1 'polypeptide(L)'
;MEGLVTYSGTTLTMTSDKTGGSGTLADWNFNVVGQPGAGDLSSANNLSDVASAQTSRGNLGVLSPPQGRLTLVSATPVMTTTQSAKTTLYYALYNGNQVPIYDGTKLTMTTFAELSIATTDITKNPAAIGASKVNDWFVWNDSGTLRLPHGPDWTSDTVRSAGTALGQVNGIWLNNQAITNGPAAGRGGTTRSNASSQLDWILGGSGSGGVAGYLGVWNAYNRVTASAAAIDSGLAYTYSSATVRQARASAGNQVSAVFGLAEDATQISYASRIGLVANSAAAVSGIGVDATNVFIGQGVLAGGRILLRSVEQPRTRLRHYWVCTCSQPTNRAMAPTPTTSTWQVRTRLASWRGCKIGATRMACGRASRQAILLSESRTTFHF
;
A
#
# COMPACT_ATOMS: atom_id res chain seq x y z
N MET A 1 -31.70 -14.00 -56.22
CA MET A 1 -33.12 -13.89 -56.54
C MET A 1 -33.41 -12.40 -56.58
N GLU A 2 -33.94 -11.91 -57.69
CA GLU A 2 -34.38 -10.51 -57.85
C GLU A 2 -35.92 -10.50 -57.87
N GLY A 3 -36.52 -9.35 -57.59
CA GLY A 3 -37.97 -9.25 -57.48
C GLY A 3 -38.47 -7.86 -57.12
N LEU A 4 -39.76 -7.64 -57.36
CA LEU A 4 -40.48 -6.44 -56.99
C LEU A 4 -41.14 -6.62 -55.62
N VAL A 5 -41.04 -5.59 -54.77
CA VAL A 5 -41.79 -5.51 -53.51
C VAL A 5 -42.81 -4.39 -53.64
N THR A 6 -44.08 -4.70 -53.39
CA THR A 6 -45.19 -3.74 -53.36
C THR A 6 -45.85 -3.73 -51.99
N TYR A 7 -46.31 -2.56 -51.54
CA TYR A 7 -46.99 -2.38 -50.28
C TYR A 7 -48.35 -1.72 -50.52
N SER A 8 -49.42 -2.31 -49.98
CA SER A 8 -50.78 -1.78 -50.10
C SER A 8 -51.60 -2.13 -48.86
N GLY A 9 -52.24 -1.13 -48.26
CA GLY A 9 -52.97 -1.28 -47.00
C GLY A 9 -52.04 -1.76 -45.88
N THR A 10 -52.28 -2.98 -45.38
CA THR A 10 -51.44 -3.66 -44.37
C THR A 10 -50.62 -4.81 -44.95
N THR A 11 -50.66 -5.02 -46.27
CA THR A 11 -50.04 -6.17 -46.94
C THR A 11 -48.77 -5.76 -47.69
N LEU A 12 -47.68 -6.45 -47.40
CA LEU A 12 -46.42 -6.38 -48.14
C LEU A 12 -46.36 -7.61 -49.07
N THR A 13 -46.39 -7.39 -50.38
CA THR A 13 -46.36 -8.45 -51.39
C THR A 13 -45.01 -8.44 -52.08
N MET A 14 -44.29 -9.56 -52.01
CA MET A 14 -43.02 -9.76 -52.70
C MET A 14 -43.21 -10.70 -53.88
N THR A 15 -42.67 -10.36 -55.04
CA THR A 15 -42.74 -11.20 -56.23
C THR A 15 -41.35 -11.36 -56.82
N SER A 16 -40.80 -12.56 -56.76
CA SER A 16 -39.54 -12.90 -57.44
C SER A 16 -39.76 -12.86 -58.95
N ASP A 17 -39.04 -11.99 -59.65
CA ASP A 17 -39.08 -11.88 -61.11
C ASP A 17 -37.90 -12.61 -61.78
N LYS A 18 -36.82 -12.90 -61.04
CA LYS A 18 -35.65 -13.63 -61.56
C LYS A 18 -34.93 -14.48 -60.53
N THR A 19 -34.83 -15.78 -60.81
CA THR A 19 -33.97 -16.73 -60.08
C THR A 19 -32.72 -17.04 -60.89
N GLY A 20 -31.55 -16.82 -60.29
CA GLY A 20 -30.26 -17.06 -60.94
C GLY A 20 -29.75 -18.48 -60.63
N GLY A 21 -29.75 -19.34 -61.64
CA GLY A 21 -29.21 -20.71 -61.55
C GLY A 21 -30.15 -21.74 -60.91
N SER A 22 -29.74 -23.01 -60.95
CA SER A 22 -30.48 -24.14 -60.37
C SER A 22 -30.03 -24.43 -58.93
N GLY A 23 -30.93 -24.29 -57.97
CA GLY A 23 -30.70 -24.63 -56.56
C GLY A 23 -31.76 -23.99 -55.68
N THR A 24 -31.86 -24.43 -54.42
CA THR A 24 -32.71 -23.78 -53.41
C THR A 24 -32.10 -22.43 -53.05
N LEU A 25 -32.53 -21.37 -53.74
CA LEU A 25 -32.16 -20.00 -53.38
C LEU A 25 -32.85 -19.65 -52.06
N ALA A 26 -32.07 -19.20 -51.08
CA ALA A 26 -32.57 -18.88 -49.75
C ALA A 26 -33.71 -17.85 -49.79
N ASP A 27 -34.65 -18.01 -48.86
CA ASP A 27 -35.79 -17.10 -48.70
C ASP A 27 -35.33 -15.64 -48.54
N TRP A 28 -36.19 -14.70 -48.94
CA TRP A 28 -35.97 -13.30 -48.62
C TRP A 28 -36.11 -13.13 -47.10
N ASN A 29 -35.00 -13.01 -46.39
CA ASN A 29 -34.98 -12.84 -44.93
C ASN A 29 -35.54 -11.47 -44.51
N PHE A 30 -36.86 -11.40 -44.33
CA PHE A 30 -37.53 -10.28 -43.67
C PHE A 30 -37.45 -10.41 -42.16
N ASN A 31 -36.44 -9.78 -41.56
CA ASN A 31 -36.39 -9.64 -40.11
C ASN A 31 -37.31 -8.51 -39.65
N VAL A 32 -38.26 -8.80 -38.76
CA VAL A 32 -39.18 -7.79 -38.17
C VAL A 32 -38.41 -6.74 -37.36
N VAL A 33 -37.21 -7.07 -36.89
CA VAL A 33 -36.29 -6.16 -36.17
C VAL A 33 -35.38 -5.35 -37.10
N GLY A 34 -35.49 -5.54 -38.44
CA GLY A 34 -34.61 -4.97 -39.45
C GLY A 34 -33.30 -5.77 -39.65
N GLN A 35 -32.54 -5.46 -40.71
CA GLN A 35 -31.09 -5.71 -40.62
C GLN A 35 -30.55 -4.85 -39.47
N PRO A 36 -29.55 -5.31 -38.69
CA PRO A 36 -28.89 -4.43 -37.73
C PRO A 36 -28.32 -3.24 -38.50
N GLY A 37 -28.96 -2.09 -38.36
CA GLY A 37 -28.42 -0.83 -38.86
C GLY A 37 -27.08 -0.58 -38.18
N ALA A 38 -26.20 0.18 -38.82
CA ALA A 38 -24.96 0.60 -38.18
C ALA A 38 -25.26 1.24 -36.81
N GLY A 39 -24.80 0.62 -35.73
CA GLY A 39 -25.12 0.97 -34.34
C GLY A 39 -26.02 0.01 -33.54
N ASP A 40 -26.35 -1.19 -34.02
CA ASP A 40 -27.05 -2.19 -33.21
C ASP A 40 -26.11 -3.09 -32.37
N LEU A 41 -26.52 -3.39 -31.13
CA LEU A 41 -25.76 -4.08 -30.07
C LEU A 41 -25.31 -5.50 -30.41
N SER A 42 -25.79 -6.04 -31.54
CA SER A 42 -25.52 -7.36 -32.08
C SER A 42 -24.27 -7.43 -32.98
N SER A 43 -23.72 -6.28 -33.39
CA SER A 43 -22.44 -6.22 -34.12
C SER A 43 -21.26 -6.53 -33.18
N ALA A 44 -20.30 -7.32 -33.67
CA ALA A 44 -19.06 -7.57 -32.94
C ALA A 44 -18.32 -6.24 -32.74
N ASN A 45 -18.05 -5.88 -31.48
CA ASN A 45 -17.40 -4.63 -31.06
C ASN A 45 -18.27 -3.34 -31.02
N ASN A 46 -19.56 -3.43 -30.71
CA ASN A 46 -20.53 -2.30 -30.60
C ASN A 46 -20.12 -1.05 -29.73
N LEU A 47 -18.94 -1.02 -29.10
CA LEU A 47 -18.37 0.20 -28.50
C LEU A 47 -17.54 1.04 -29.48
N SER A 48 -17.33 0.62 -30.73
CA SER A 48 -16.75 1.45 -31.80
C SER A 48 -17.73 2.48 -32.36
N ASP A 49 -19.02 2.14 -32.38
CA ASP A 49 -20.05 2.86 -33.15
C ASP A 49 -20.69 3.99 -32.33
N VAL A 50 -20.26 4.16 -31.08
CA VAL A 50 -20.76 5.17 -30.16
C VAL A 50 -20.05 6.52 -30.37
N ALA A 51 -20.82 7.60 -30.45
CA ALA A 51 -20.32 8.95 -30.74
C ALA A 51 -19.23 9.48 -29.76
N SER A 52 -19.08 8.87 -28.59
CA SER A 52 -17.95 9.10 -27.68
C SER A 52 -17.65 7.85 -26.86
N ALA A 53 -16.52 7.20 -27.14
CA ALA A 53 -16.03 6.05 -26.36
C ALA A 53 -15.76 6.40 -24.88
N GLN A 54 -15.53 7.67 -24.54
CA GLN A 54 -15.43 8.13 -23.15
C GLN A 54 -16.79 8.19 -22.47
N THR A 55 -17.81 8.72 -23.15
CA THR A 55 -19.19 8.77 -22.63
C THR A 55 -19.74 7.37 -22.42
N SER A 56 -19.54 6.46 -23.38
CA SER A 56 -20.04 5.08 -23.28
C SER A 56 -19.37 4.28 -22.17
N ARG A 57 -18.04 4.41 -21.98
CA ARG A 57 -17.36 3.85 -20.80
C ARG A 57 -17.91 4.41 -19.49
N GLY A 58 -18.22 5.71 -19.44
CA GLY A 58 -18.86 6.35 -18.29
C GLY A 58 -20.29 5.87 -18.03
N ASN A 59 -21.05 5.53 -19.08
CA ASN A 59 -22.41 4.99 -18.97
C ASN A 59 -22.43 3.53 -18.53
N LEU A 60 -21.43 2.73 -18.93
CA LEU A 60 -21.25 1.35 -18.44
C LEU A 60 -20.80 1.30 -16.96
N GLY A 61 -20.43 2.42 -16.35
CA GLY A 61 -20.02 2.50 -14.94
C GLY A 61 -18.74 1.71 -14.62
N VAL A 62 -17.93 1.35 -15.62
CA VAL A 62 -16.70 0.58 -15.42
C VAL A 62 -15.63 1.48 -14.80
N LEU A 63 -15.35 1.23 -13.52
CA LEU A 63 -14.34 1.95 -12.74
C LEU A 63 -13.07 1.13 -12.62
N SER A 64 -11.92 1.80 -12.78
CA SER A 64 -10.62 1.28 -12.34
C SER A 64 -10.07 2.14 -11.20
N PRO A 65 -9.14 1.63 -10.38
CA PRO A 65 -8.31 2.47 -9.54
C PRO A 65 -7.60 3.57 -10.35
N PRO A 66 -7.19 4.69 -9.72
CA PRO A 66 -6.34 5.71 -10.33
C PRO A 66 -5.07 5.11 -10.93
N GLN A 67 -4.67 5.55 -12.13
CA GLN A 67 -3.56 4.92 -12.88
C GLN A 67 -2.21 5.65 -12.74
N GLY A 68 -2.14 6.76 -12.00
CA GLY A 68 -0.89 7.48 -11.70
C GLY A 68 -0.29 7.18 -10.33
N ARG A 69 0.85 7.83 -10.03
CA ARG A 69 1.55 7.78 -8.74
C ARG A 69 2.14 9.15 -8.35
N LEU A 70 2.04 9.48 -7.07
CA LEU A 70 2.81 10.54 -6.42
C LEU A 70 4.31 10.24 -6.47
N THR A 71 5.10 11.22 -6.92
CA THR A 71 6.56 11.16 -7.04
C THR A 71 7.18 12.55 -6.89
N LEU A 72 8.47 12.62 -6.52
CA LEU A 72 9.23 13.87 -6.38
C LEU A 72 10.06 14.22 -7.63
N VAL A 73 9.90 13.45 -8.72
CA VAL A 73 10.61 13.63 -9.99
C VAL A 73 9.63 13.42 -11.15
N SER A 74 9.55 14.40 -12.04
CA SER A 74 8.74 14.37 -13.26
C SER A 74 9.02 13.11 -14.10
N ALA A 75 7.97 12.57 -14.74
CA ALA A 75 7.96 11.36 -15.56
C ALA A 75 8.53 10.09 -14.89
N THR A 76 8.79 10.13 -13.57
CA THR A 76 9.46 9.06 -12.82
C THR A 76 8.53 8.52 -11.73
N PRO A 77 7.49 7.74 -12.07
CA PRO A 77 6.49 7.29 -11.11
C PRO A 77 7.08 6.41 -10.00
N VAL A 78 8.17 5.68 -10.24
CA VAL A 78 8.88 4.84 -9.25
C VAL A 78 10.26 5.43 -8.96
N MET A 79 10.44 6.00 -7.76
CA MET A 79 11.73 6.58 -7.33
C MET A 79 12.68 5.49 -6.82
N THR A 80 13.72 5.18 -7.60
CA THR A 80 14.79 4.22 -7.26
C THR A 80 16.07 4.88 -6.75
N THR A 81 16.09 6.21 -6.64
CA THR A 81 17.25 7.01 -6.20
C THR A 81 16.83 8.02 -5.14
N THR A 82 17.77 8.50 -4.33
CA THR A 82 17.49 9.51 -3.29
C THR A 82 17.10 10.85 -3.90
N GLN A 83 15.98 11.40 -3.44
CA GLN A 83 15.45 12.71 -3.79
C GLN A 83 15.24 13.51 -2.51
N SER A 84 16.20 14.36 -2.17
CA SER A 84 16.16 15.21 -0.97
C SER A 84 15.69 16.63 -1.26
N ALA A 85 15.14 17.29 -0.24
CA ALA A 85 14.85 18.73 -0.22
C ALA A 85 13.95 19.21 -1.37
N LYS A 86 13.01 18.39 -1.83
CA LYS A 86 12.17 18.70 -2.99
C LYS A 86 11.00 19.61 -2.60
N THR A 87 10.78 20.67 -3.38
CA THR A 87 9.68 21.63 -3.19
C THR A 87 8.53 21.42 -4.18
N THR A 88 8.61 20.40 -5.04
CA THR A 88 7.58 20.07 -6.03
C THR A 88 7.19 18.59 -5.91
N LEU A 89 5.88 18.34 -5.88
CA LEU A 89 5.28 17.02 -5.95
C LEU A 89 4.64 16.85 -7.33
N TYR A 90 4.74 15.66 -7.90
CA TYR A 90 4.15 15.29 -9.18
C TYR A 90 3.19 14.11 -9.01
N TYR A 91 2.12 14.07 -9.80
CA TYR A 91 1.30 12.89 -10.03
C TYR A 91 1.56 12.39 -11.45
N ALA A 92 2.56 11.52 -11.55
CA ALA A 92 3.06 10.95 -12.79
C ALA A 92 2.17 9.80 -13.28
N LEU A 93 2.14 9.57 -14.59
CA LEU A 93 1.49 8.40 -15.20
C LEU A 93 2.24 7.13 -14.79
N TYR A 94 1.53 6.00 -14.65
CA TYR A 94 2.15 4.71 -14.33
C TYR A 94 1.49 3.53 -15.04
N ASN A 95 0.28 3.15 -14.63
CA ASN A 95 -0.49 2.05 -15.23
C ASN A 95 -1.47 2.53 -16.32
N GLY A 96 -1.18 3.69 -16.92
CA GLY A 96 -2.06 4.41 -17.83
C GLY A 96 -2.22 5.88 -17.44
N ASN A 97 -3.23 6.53 -18.04
CA ASN A 97 -3.47 7.97 -17.98
C ASN A 97 -4.88 8.35 -17.51
N GLN A 98 -5.59 7.46 -16.81
CA GLN A 98 -6.95 7.72 -16.32
C GLN A 98 -7.04 7.75 -14.79
N VAL A 99 -7.87 8.63 -14.27
CA VAL A 99 -8.18 8.79 -12.85
C VAL A 99 -9.70 8.85 -12.64
N PRO A 100 -10.29 8.05 -11.74
CA PRO A 100 -11.70 8.19 -11.38
C PRO A 100 -11.91 9.47 -10.57
N ILE A 101 -12.76 10.36 -11.06
CA ILE A 101 -13.10 11.64 -10.41
C ILE A 101 -14.58 11.63 -10.06
N TYR A 102 -14.92 11.83 -8.78
CA TYR A 102 -16.30 11.88 -8.30
C TYR A 102 -16.90 13.26 -8.57
N ASP A 103 -17.93 13.32 -9.42
CA ASP A 103 -18.62 14.55 -9.83
C ASP A 103 -19.70 15.03 -8.83
N GLY A 104 -19.88 14.31 -7.72
CA GLY A 104 -20.95 14.55 -6.74
C GLY A 104 -22.12 13.58 -6.89
N THR A 105 -22.20 12.83 -7.99
CA THR A 105 -23.21 11.78 -8.21
C THR A 105 -22.55 10.43 -8.55
N LYS A 106 -21.53 10.42 -9.41
CA LYS A 106 -20.81 9.22 -9.84
C LYS A 106 -19.31 9.47 -9.99
N LEU A 107 -18.53 8.39 -9.98
CA LEU A 107 -17.13 8.43 -10.41
C LEU A 107 -17.08 8.34 -11.93
N THR A 108 -16.34 9.24 -12.58
CA THR A 108 -16.12 9.24 -14.02
C THR A 108 -14.61 9.12 -14.30
N MET A 109 -14.23 8.12 -15.11
CA MET A 109 -12.84 7.93 -15.55
C MET A 109 -12.41 9.09 -16.46
N THR A 110 -11.56 9.96 -15.93
CA THR A 110 -11.08 11.17 -16.61
C THR A 110 -9.62 11.01 -17.02
N THR A 111 -9.29 11.36 -18.25
CA THR A 111 -7.91 11.36 -18.75
C THR A 111 -7.10 12.49 -18.11
N PHE A 112 -5.89 12.21 -17.66
CA PHE A 112 -4.96 13.21 -17.11
C PHE A 112 -3.59 13.15 -17.81
N ALA A 113 -2.95 14.31 -17.93
CA ALA A 113 -1.51 14.43 -18.13
C ALA A 113 -0.82 14.63 -16.77
N GLU A 114 0.50 14.46 -16.68
CA GLU A 114 1.23 14.64 -15.41
C GLU A 114 0.89 16.00 -14.76
N LEU A 115 0.53 15.94 -13.48
CA LEU A 115 0.20 17.12 -12.68
C LEU A 115 1.36 17.44 -11.75
N SER A 116 1.67 18.72 -11.55
CA SER A 116 2.70 19.18 -10.62
C SER A 116 2.15 20.23 -9.67
N ILE A 117 2.68 20.29 -8.45
CA ILE A 117 2.35 21.31 -7.45
C ILE A 117 3.55 21.65 -6.57
N ALA A 118 3.71 22.92 -6.21
CA ALA A 118 4.72 23.38 -5.28
C ALA A 118 4.24 23.24 -3.82
N THR A 119 5.14 22.96 -2.87
CA THR A 119 4.82 22.91 -1.43
C THR A 119 4.35 24.27 -0.86
N THR A 120 4.52 25.35 -1.63
CA THR A 120 4.12 26.72 -1.32
C THR A 120 2.87 27.20 -2.08
N ASP A 121 2.26 26.36 -2.91
CA ASP A 121 1.09 26.74 -3.71
C ASP A 121 -0.14 26.92 -2.81
N ILE A 122 -0.67 28.14 -2.71
CA ILE A 122 -1.89 28.47 -1.97
C ILE A 122 -3.07 28.83 -2.88
N THR A 123 -2.97 28.62 -4.20
CA THR A 123 -3.97 29.07 -5.17
C THR A 123 -5.22 28.18 -5.16
N LYS A 124 -5.06 26.88 -4.91
CA LYS A 124 -6.15 25.90 -4.75
C LYS A 124 -5.86 24.89 -3.63
N ASN A 125 -5.21 25.38 -2.57
CA ASN A 125 -4.85 24.62 -1.37
C ASN A 125 -5.21 25.42 -0.11
N PRO A 126 -5.45 24.75 1.03
CA PRO A 126 -5.83 25.43 2.28
C PRO A 126 -4.72 26.31 2.88
N ALA A 127 -3.45 25.95 2.65
CA ALA A 127 -2.26 26.67 3.10
C ALA A 127 -1.04 26.13 2.32
N ALA A 128 0.14 26.72 2.54
CA ALA A 128 1.40 26.05 2.21
C ALA A 128 1.63 24.86 3.16
N ILE A 129 2.42 23.87 2.75
CA ILE A 129 2.73 22.67 3.55
C ILE A 129 3.52 23.06 4.81
N GLY A 130 3.00 22.71 5.99
CA GLY A 130 3.66 22.98 7.26
C GLY A 130 4.93 22.15 7.48
N ALA A 131 5.79 22.60 8.41
CA ALA A 131 7.04 21.91 8.72
C ALA A 131 6.80 20.64 9.55
N SER A 132 7.41 19.52 9.14
CA SER A 132 7.27 18.18 9.73
C SER A 132 5.85 17.59 9.71
N LYS A 133 4.96 18.08 8.83
CA LYS A 133 3.54 17.75 8.74
C LYS A 133 3.23 16.67 7.72
N VAL A 134 2.13 15.94 7.98
CA VAL A 134 1.54 14.95 7.07
C VAL A 134 0.38 15.61 6.32
N ASN A 135 0.26 15.34 5.02
CA ASN A 135 -0.77 15.90 4.16
C ASN A 135 -1.32 14.82 3.21
N ASP A 136 -2.63 14.79 3.05
CA ASP A 136 -3.27 13.98 2.00
C ASP A 136 -3.43 14.80 0.71
N TRP A 137 -3.28 14.15 -0.44
CA TRP A 137 -3.23 14.74 -1.78
C TRP A 137 -4.32 14.19 -2.68
N PHE A 138 -4.83 15.03 -3.57
CA PHE A 138 -6.13 14.86 -4.18
C PHE A 138 -6.08 15.26 -5.66
N VAL A 139 -6.37 14.35 -6.59
CA VAL A 139 -6.50 14.72 -8.02
C VAL A 139 -7.91 15.24 -8.29
N TRP A 140 -8.05 16.52 -8.55
CA TRP A 140 -9.31 17.26 -8.60
C TRP A 140 -9.68 17.65 -10.05
N ASN A 141 -10.93 18.03 -10.34
CA ASN A 141 -11.32 18.75 -11.58
C ASN A 141 -11.89 20.16 -11.25
N ASP A 142 -11.21 21.23 -11.68
CA ASP A 142 -11.50 22.67 -11.45
C ASP A 142 -12.26 23.20 -12.66
N SER A 143 -13.55 22.86 -12.75
CA SER A 143 -14.41 23.29 -13.86
C SER A 143 -13.79 23.05 -15.24
N GLY A 144 -13.10 21.93 -15.43
CA GLY A 144 -12.38 21.55 -16.64
C GLY A 144 -10.86 21.38 -16.47
N THR A 145 -10.25 22.00 -15.46
CA THR A 145 -8.78 21.91 -15.24
C THR A 145 -8.45 20.87 -14.17
N LEU A 146 -7.70 19.81 -14.51
CA LEU A 146 -7.23 18.87 -13.50
C LEU A 146 -6.12 19.46 -12.62
N ARG A 147 -6.16 19.19 -11.31
CA ARG A 147 -5.19 19.71 -10.33
C ARG A 147 -4.79 18.63 -9.32
N LEU A 148 -3.65 18.81 -8.65
CA LEU A 148 -3.15 17.94 -7.57
C LEU A 148 -3.08 18.65 -6.20
N PRO A 149 -4.15 19.25 -5.66
CA PRO A 149 -4.09 19.91 -4.36
C PRO A 149 -3.98 18.97 -3.17
N HIS A 150 -3.74 19.54 -1.99
CA HIS A 150 -3.71 18.83 -0.72
C HIS A 150 -4.81 19.27 0.26
N GLY A 151 -5.06 18.41 1.25
CA GLY A 151 -5.81 18.77 2.45
C GLY A 151 -4.96 19.53 3.47
N PRO A 152 -5.60 20.10 4.51
CA PRO A 152 -4.89 20.70 5.64
C PRO A 152 -3.85 19.75 6.25
N ASP A 153 -2.81 20.33 6.84
CA ASP A 153 -1.86 19.60 7.68
C ASP A 153 -2.61 18.73 8.70
N TRP A 154 -2.18 17.49 8.87
CA TRP A 154 -2.70 16.64 9.94
C TRP A 154 -2.41 17.26 11.31
N THR A 155 -3.37 17.08 12.23
CA THR A 155 -3.29 17.54 13.61
C THR A 155 -2.05 16.96 14.30
N SER A 156 -1.80 15.66 14.09
CA SER A 156 -0.60 14.96 14.51
C SER A 156 -0.19 13.91 13.48
N ASP A 157 0.97 13.27 13.69
CA ASP A 157 1.48 12.18 12.84
C ASP A 157 0.55 10.96 12.73
N THR A 158 -0.44 10.85 13.62
CA THR A 158 -1.39 9.73 13.70
C THR A 158 -2.86 10.18 13.58
N VAL A 159 -3.13 11.50 13.59
CA VAL A 159 -4.49 12.06 13.61
C VAL A 159 -4.65 13.09 12.49
N ARG A 160 -5.42 12.71 11.48
CA ARG A 160 -5.90 13.60 10.40
C ARG A 160 -6.62 14.84 10.96
N SER A 161 -6.54 15.94 10.21
CA SER A 161 -7.36 17.12 10.50
C SER A 161 -8.84 16.82 10.23
N ALA A 162 -9.76 17.47 10.95
CA ALA A 162 -11.21 17.24 10.83
C ALA A 162 -11.73 17.43 9.40
N GLY A 163 -11.13 18.34 8.61
CA GLY A 163 -11.43 18.55 7.20
C GLY A 163 -10.85 17.50 6.23
N THR A 164 -10.21 16.44 6.74
CA THR A 164 -9.47 15.43 5.94
C THR A 164 -9.77 13.97 6.32
N ALA A 165 -10.72 13.72 7.23
CA ALA A 165 -11.22 12.35 7.43
C ALA A 165 -11.58 11.75 6.06
N LEU A 166 -11.18 10.52 5.78
CA LEU A 166 -11.41 9.90 4.47
C LEU A 166 -12.72 9.12 4.47
N GLY A 167 -13.48 9.22 3.38
CA GLY A 167 -14.61 8.37 3.05
C GLY A 167 -14.30 7.49 1.84
N GLN A 168 -15.18 6.54 1.53
CA GLN A 168 -15.09 5.76 0.29
C GLN A 168 -16.35 5.92 -0.54
N VAL A 169 -16.19 6.01 -1.86
CA VAL A 169 -17.27 5.79 -2.83
C VAL A 169 -16.79 4.73 -3.79
N ASN A 170 -17.54 3.63 -3.92
CA ASN A 170 -17.25 2.48 -4.78
C ASN A 170 -15.79 1.98 -4.66
N GLY A 171 -15.25 1.95 -3.44
CA GLY A 171 -13.87 1.50 -3.15
C GLY A 171 -12.75 2.51 -3.46
N ILE A 172 -13.07 3.70 -3.97
CA ILE A 172 -12.10 4.78 -4.14
C ILE A 172 -12.10 5.63 -2.86
N TRP A 173 -10.92 5.87 -2.29
CA TRP A 173 -10.70 6.72 -1.12
C TRP A 173 -10.80 8.20 -1.49
N LEU A 174 -11.65 8.90 -0.76
CA LEU A 174 -12.07 10.28 -1.01
C LEU A 174 -11.87 11.12 0.27
N ASN A 175 -11.53 12.41 0.19
CA ASN A 175 -11.73 13.34 1.30
C ASN A 175 -13.23 13.36 1.65
N ASN A 176 -13.60 13.15 2.93
CA ASN A 176 -15.00 13.08 3.36
C ASN A 176 -15.66 14.46 3.48
N GLN A 177 -14.87 15.53 3.46
CA GLN A 177 -15.31 16.90 3.70
C GLN A 177 -14.75 17.84 2.62
N ALA A 178 -15.45 18.94 2.38
CA ALA A 178 -14.94 20.01 1.54
C ALA A 178 -13.73 20.68 2.22
N ILE A 179 -12.65 20.82 1.47
CA ILE A 179 -11.45 21.51 1.94
C ILE A 179 -11.59 23.00 1.58
N THR A 180 -11.32 23.89 2.54
CA THR A 180 -11.32 25.34 2.30
C THR A 180 -10.25 25.71 1.27
N ASN A 181 -10.63 26.51 0.27
CA ASN A 181 -9.80 26.78 -0.92
C ASN A 181 -9.34 25.48 -1.64
N GLY A 182 -10.05 24.38 -1.42
CA GLY A 182 -9.67 23.02 -1.75
C GLY A 182 -10.80 22.25 -2.45
N PRO A 183 -10.64 20.93 -2.67
CA PRO A 183 -11.68 20.16 -3.34
C PRO A 183 -12.90 19.96 -2.43
N ALA A 184 -14.08 19.85 -3.04
CA ALA A 184 -15.22 19.21 -2.41
C ALA A 184 -14.88 17.77 -2.00
N ALA A 185 -15.67 17.15 -1.13
CA ALA A 185 -15.47 15.77 -0.68
C ALA A 185 -15.29 14.81 -1.89
N GLY A 186 -14.12 14.16 -2.08
CA GLY A 186 -13.85 13.57 -3.39
C GLY A 186 -12.63 12.70 -3.78
N ARG A 187 -11.40 12.73 -3.22
CA ARG A 187 -10.16 12.07 -3.81
C ARG A 187 -9.12 11.51 -2.77
N GLY A 188 -7.96 10.90 -3.14
CA GLY A 188 -6.91 10.50 -2.12
C GLY A 188 -5.49 10.00 -2.51
N GLY A 189 -4.47 10.30 -1.66
CA GLY A 189 -3.02 9.96 -1.64
C GLY A 189 -2.28 10.67 -0.46
N THR A 190 -0.98 10.45 -0.11
CA THR A 190 -0.37 11.06 1.13
C THR A 190 1.15 11.36 1.07
N THR A 191 1.64 12.44 1.72
CA THR A 191 3.08 12.72 1.97
C THR A 191 3.36 13.16 3.41
N ARG A 192 4.65 13.26 3.77
CA ARG A 192 5.11 13.96 4.99
C ARG A 192 6.35 14.82 4.74
N SER A 193 6.25 16.11 5.07
CA SER A 193 7.35 17.08 4.97
C SER A 193 8.43 16.90 6.04
N ASN A 194 9.58 17.53 5.82
CA ASN A 194 10.67 17.66 6.78
C ASN A 194 10.58 18.99 7.58
N ALA A 195 11.57 19.26 8.42
CA ALA A 195 11.61 20.46 9.27
C ALA A 195 11.70 21.79 8.48
N SER A 196 11.95 21.75 7.17
CA SER A 196 12.04 22.90 6.26
C SER A 196 10.88 22.95 5.25
N SER A 197 9.75 22.26 5.53
CA SER A 197 8.58 22.17 4.63
C SER A 197 8.88 21.60 3.23
N GLN A 198 9.95 20.80 3.11
CA GLN A 198 10.32 20.10 1.87
C GLN A 198 9.95 18.60 1.96
N LEU A 199 9.85 17.96 0.79
CA LEU A 199 9.56 16.54 0.65
C LEU A 199 10.85 15.75 0.39
N ASP A 200 10.97 14.60 1.05
CA ASP A 200 12.15 13.74 1.00
C ASP A 200 11.78 12.29 0.63
N TRP A 201 12.58 11.71 -0.25
CA TRP A 201 12.64 10.28 -0.54
C TRP A 201 14.10 9.83 -0.48
N ILE A 202 14.58 9.52 0.73
CA ILE A 202 15.96 9.17 1.03
C ILE A 202 16.03 7.67 1.30
N LEU A 203 16.80 6.93 0.51
CA LEU A 203 16.95 5.47 0.65
C LEU A 203 17.86 5.07 1.82
N GLY A 204 18.47 6.04 2.51
CA GLY A 204 19.52 5.83 3.49
C GLY A 204 20.87 5.56 2.83
N GLY A 205 21.79 4.94 3.55
CA GLY A 205 23.14 4.67 3.07
C GLY A 205 24.08 4.15 4.16
N SER A 206 25.38 4.17 3.87
CA SER A 206 26.43 3.75 4.79
C SER A 206 27.28 4.92 5.26
N GLY A 207 27.52 5.00 6.58
CA GLY A 207 28.35 6.03 7.20
C GLY A 207 28.59 5.78 8.68
N SER A 208 29.59 6.42 9.27
CA SER A 208 29.86 6.30 10.71
C SER A 208 28.72 6.92 11.52
N GLY A 209 28.00 6.12 12.30
CA GLY A 209 26.74 6.53 12.95
C GLY A 209 25.49 6.37 12.08
N GLY A 210 25.60 5.74 10.91
CA GLY A 210 24.50 5.49 9.99
C GLY A 210 24.13 6.69 9.12
N VAL A 211 23.49 6.41 7.98
CA VAL A 211 22.84 7.44 7.14
C VAL A 211 21.35 7.14 7.12
N ALA A 212 20.55 8.08 7.62
CA ALA A 212 19.14 7.85 7.87
C ALA A 212 18.31 7.72 6.57
N GLY A 213 17.38 6.76 6.54
CA GLY A 213 16.38 6.65 5.48
C GLY A 213 15.12 7.47 5.78
N TYR A 214 14.47 8.01 4.74
CA TYR A 214 13.24 8.79 4.85
C TYR A 214 12.35 8.63 3.61
N LEU A 215 11.33 7.77 3.68
CA LEU A 215 10.34 7.56 2.62
C LEU A 215 9.12 8.47 2.89
N GLY A 216 9.21 9.73 2.50
CA GLY A 216 8.22 10.78 2.77
C GLY A 216 7.01 10.83 1.83
N VAL A 217 6.86 9.87 0.90
CA VAL A 217 5.77 9.81 -0.08
C VAL A 217 5.08 8.45 -0.01
N TRP A 218 3.75 8.45 0.05
CA TRP A 218 2.94 7.24 0.09
C TRP A 218 1.77 7.33 -0.89
N ASN A 219 1.63 6.29 -1.70
CA ASN A 219 0.55 6.17 -2.68
C ASN A 219 -0.52 5.22 -2.14
N ALA A 220 -1.80 5.58 -2.19
CA ALA A 220 -2.88 4.65 -1.84
C ALA A 220 -3.04 3.53 -2.88
N TYR A 221 -2.95 3.91 -4.16
CA TYR A 221 -3.09 3.02 -5.31
C TYR A 221 -1.74 2.78 -5.99
N ASN A 222 -1.65 1.73 -6.81
CA ASN A 222 -0.40 1.34 -7.49
C ASN A 222 0.77 1.22 -6.49
N ARG A 223 0.55 0.45 -5.42
CA ARG A 223 1.57 0.15 -4.41
C ARG A 223 2.76 -0.55 -5.07
N VAL A 224 3.97 -0.11 -4.74
CA VAL A 224 5.23 -0.71 -5.19
C VAL A 224 6.11 -0.82 -3.95
N THR A 225 6.72 -1.98 -3.74
CA THR A 225 7.62 -2.21 -2.62
C THR A 225 8.81 -1.27 -2.71
N ALA A 226 9.01 -0.46 -1.68
CA ALA A 226 10.18 0.37 -1.49
C ALA A 226 11.01 -0.16 -0.32
N SER A 227 12.31 0.13 -0.31
CA SER A 227 13.22 -0.28 0.76
C SER A 227 14.24 0.81 1.02
N ALA A 228 14.52 1.06 2.30
CA ALA A 228 15.53 2.00 2.74
C ALA A 228 16.38 1.32 3.84
N ALA A 229 17.66 1.63 3.89
CA ALA A 229 18.61 1.01 4.80
C ALA A 229 19.54 2.04 5.42
N ALA A 230 19.61 2.06 6.76
CA ALA A 230 20.61 2.81 7.51
C ALA A 230 21.72 1.84 7.97
N ILE A 231 22.94 2.05 7.47
CA ILE A 231 24.10 1.17 7.72
C ILE A 231 25.18 1.95 8.48
N ASP A 232 25.50 1.52 9.70
CA ASP A 232 26.60 2.07 10.47
C ASP A 232 27.94 1.45 10.04
N SER A 233 28.86 2.28 9.52
CA SER A 233 30.21 1.86 9.11
C SER A 233 31.32 2.30 10.07
N GLY A 234 30.97 2.88 11.23
CA GLY A 234 31.97 3.34 12.19
C GLY A 234 32.70 2.20 12.90
N LEU A 235 33.82 2.51 13.55
CA LEU A 235 34.59 1.54 14.36
C LEU A 235 33.75 0.92 15.49
N ALA A 236 34.10 -0.29 15.95
CA ALA A 236 33.43 -0.90 17.10
C ALA A 236 33.56 -0.02 18.35
N TYR A 237 32.53 0.00 19.20
CA TYR A 237 32.49 0.80 20.43
C TYR A 237 31.94 -0.03 21.60
N THR A 238 32.45 0.22 22.80
CA THR A 238 31.98 -0.43 24.03
C THR A 238 30.73 0.26 24.57
N TYR A 239 29.75 -0.52 25.03
CA TYR A 239 28.59 -0.01 25.75
C TYR A 239 28.27 -0.90 26.95
N SER A 240 28.37 -0.33 28.15
CA SER A 240 28.29 -1.03 29.44
C SER A 240 27.06 -0.67 30.27
N SER A 241 26.09 0.06 29.70
CA SER A 241 24.85 0.44 30.40
C SER A 241 23.65 -0.42 29.95
N ALA A 242 22.73 -0.63 30.89
CA ALA A 242 21.43 -1.26 30.65
C ALA A 242 20.39 -0.32 30.00
N THR A 243 20.66 0.99 29.89
CA THR A 243 19.75 1.96 29.27
C THR A 243 19.58 1.70 27.77
N VAL A 244 18.35 1.65 27.27
CA VAL A 244 18.04 1.56 25.82
C VAL A 244 18.35 2.90 25.14
N ARG A 245 19.17 2.90 24.09
CA ARG A 245 19.49 4.08 23.25
C ARG A 245 19.91 3.71 21.82
N GLN A 246 19.97 4.68 20.89
CA GLN A 246 20.24 4.34 19.47
C GLN A 246 21.62 3.67 19.37
N ALA A 247 21.84 2.90 18.30
CA ALA A 247 23.20 2.55 17.91
C ALA A 247 24.02 3.86 17.77
N ARG A 248 25.17 3.91 18.48
CA ARG A 248 25.99 5.12 18.74
C ARG A 248 25.28 6.35 19.36
N ALA A 249 24.05 6.22 19.85
CA ALA A 249 23.17 7.36 20.13
C ALA A 249 23.00 8.31 18.92
N SER A 250 23.09 7.76 17.70
CA SER A 250 23.04 8.54 16.46
C SER A 250 21.67 8.51 15.79
N ALA A 251 21.16 9.69 15.44
CA ALA A 251 20.01 9.88 14.55
C ALA A 251 20.33 9.57 13.07
N GLY A 252 21.50 9.03 12.75
CA GLY A 252 21.78 8.36 11.47
C GLY A 252 21.31 6.90 11.44
N ASN A 253 21.20 6.24 12.60
CA ASN A 253 20.85 4.82 12.72
C ASN A 253 19.33 4.60 12.74
N GLN A 254 18.66 5.06 11.68
CA GLN A 254 17.21 5.13 11.64
C GLN A 254 16.61 5.24 10.23
N VAL A 255 15.39 4.73 10.07
CA VAL A 255 14.58 4.86 8.86
C VAL A 255 13.23 5.50 9.23
N SER A 256 12.66 6.29 8.34
CA SER A 256 11.35 6.90 8.49
C SER A 256 10.53 6.63 7.24
N ALA A 257 9.23 6.44 7.40
CA ALA A 257 8.26 6.31 6.33
C ALA A 257 6.98 7.07 6.71
N VAL A 258 6.14 7.40 5.74
CA VAL A 258 4.75 7.83 5.97
C VAL A 258 3.81 6.76 5.43
N PHE A 259 2.68 6.56 6.11
CA PHE A 259 1.60 5.67 5.66
C PHE A 259 0.30 6.46 5.71
N GLY A 260 -0.41 6.56 4.59
CA GLY A 260 -1.70 7.24 4.55
C GLY A 260 -2.83 6.41 5.16
N LEU A 261 -2.78 5.08 5.00
CA LEU A 261 -3.75 4.14 5.55
C LEU A 261 -3.03 3.03 6.32
N ALA A 262 -3.69 2.51 7.35
CA ALA A 262 -3.18 1.42 8.19
C ALA A 262 -3.48 0.05 7.57
N GLU A 263 -3.16 -0.11 6.28
CA GLU A 263 -3.43 -1.29 5.46
C GLU A 263 -2.15 -2.06 5.11
N ASP A 264 -0.99 -1.37 5.05
CA ASP A 264 0.30 -2.00 4.74
C ASP A 264 0.91 -2.66 5.99
N ALA A 265 1.41 -3.90 5.84
CA ALA A 265 2.34 -4.48 6.79
C ALA A 265 3.79 -4.18 6.40
N THR A 266 4.63 -3.83 7.38
CA THR A 266 6.04 -3.50 7.12
C THR A 266 6.96 -4.62 7.59
N GLN A 267 7.84 -5.10 6.71
CA GLN A 267 8.93 -6.00 7.09
C GLN A 267 10.13 -5.18 7.56
N ILE A 268 10.70 -5.60 8.70
CA ILE A 268 11.84 -4.95 9.34
C ILE A 268 12.86 -6.01 9.69
N SER A 269 14.13 -5.71 9.44
CA SER A 269 15.24 -6.57 9.82
C SER A 269 16.38 -5.73 10.36
N TYR A 270 16.90 -6.13 11.51
CA TYR A 270 18.09 -5.53 12.10
C TYR A 270 19.13 -6.61 12.38
N ALA A 271 20.38 -6.29 12.07
CA ALA A 271 21.52 -7.17 12.26
C ALA A 271 22.67 -6.36 12.84
N SER A 272 23.30 -6.89 13.88
CA SER A 272 24.51 -6.32 14.46
C SER A 272 25.47 -7.41 14.92
N ARG A 273 26.75 -7.05 15.08
CA ARG A 273 27.78 -7.94 15.63
C ARG A 273 28.02 -7.53 17.08
N ILE A 274 27.92 -8.49 17.98
CA ILE A 274 27.98 -8.29 19.43
C ILE A 274 29.25 -8.96 19.97
N GLY A 275 30.07 -8.21 20.70
CA GLY A 275 31.17 -8.73 21.51
C GLY A 275 30.91 -8.48 22.99
N LEU A 276 31.26 -9.44 23.84
CA LEU A 276 31.23 -9.29 25.30
C LEU A 276 32.66 -9.03 25.78
N VAL A 277 32.83 -8.01 26.64
CA VAL A 277 34.16 -7.56 27.13
C VAL A 277 34.45 -7.97 28.58
N ALA A 278 33.54 -8.70 29.21
CA ALA A 278 33.68 -9.20 30.57
C ALA A 278 33.01 -10.57 30.74
N ASN A 279 33.56 -11.39 31.63
CA ASN A 279 32.95 -12.68 32.00
C ASN A 279 31.59 -12.42 32.69
N SER A 280 30.59 -13.24 32.35
CA SER A 280 29.19 -13.09 32.82
C SER A 280 28.46 -11.81 32.37
N ALA A 281 28.97 -11.08 31.38
CA ALA A 281 28.20 -10.04 30.70
C ALA A 281 27.17 -10.65 29.72
N ALA A 282 26.07 -9.95 29.47
CA ALA A 282 25.12 -10.30 28.41
C ALA A 282 24.64 -9.06 27.65
N ALA A 283 24.27 -9.27 26.38
CA ALA A 283 23.97 -8.21 25.43
C ALA A 283 22.66 -8.46 24.68
N VAL A 284 21.96 -7.36 24.42
CA VAL A 284 20.65 -7.32 23.78
C VAL A 284 20.70 -6.27 22.67
N SER A 285 20.16 -6.59 21.50
CA SER A 285 19.95 -5.58 20.47
C SER A 285 18.58 -5.76 19.84
N GLY A 286 18.02 -4.69 19.28
CA GLY A 286 16.61 -4.71 18.89
C GLY A 286 16.17 -3.49 18.09
N ILE A 287 14.90 -3.53 17.73
CA ILE A 287 14.24 -2.51 16.91
C ILE A 287 13.29 -1.71 17.81
N GLY A 288 13.40 -0.38 17.73
CA GLY A 288 12.42 0.56 18.25
C GLY A 288 11.50 1.05 17.13
N VAL A 289 10.23 1.27 17.45
CA VAL A 289 9.18 1.77 16.55
C VAL A 289 8.54 2.97 17.24
N ASP A 290 8.58 4.13 16.58
CA ASP A 290 8.16 5.44 17.10
C ASP A 290 8.74 5.84 18.49
N ALA A 291 9.78 5.15 18.97
CA ALA A 291 10.40 5.37 20.29
C ALA A 291 11.92 5.15 20.28
N THR A 292 12.61 5.76 21.26
CA THR A 292 14.08 5.78 21.35
C THR A 292 14.63 5.10 22.61
N ASN A 293 13.76 4.51 23.43
CA ASN A 293 14.06 4.02 24.78
C ASN A 293 13.36 2.70 25.11
N VAL A 294 12.73 2.04 24.13
CA VAL A 294 12.04 0.76 24.26
C VAL A 294 12.21 -0.06 22.99
N PHE A 295 12.24 -1.38 23.13
CA PHE A 295 12.25 -2.32 22.00
C PHE A 295 10.87 -2.94 21.80
N ILE A 296 10.43 -3.07 20.54
CA ILE A 296 9.25 -3.90 20.20
C ILE A 296 9.62 -5.33 19.79
N GLY A 297 10.90 -5.58 19.55
CA GLY A 297 11.46 -6.89 19.24
C GLY A 297 12.92 -6.95 19.65
N GLN A 298 13.27 -8.00 20.41
CA GLN A 298 14.59 -8.14 21.07
C GLN A 298 15.27 -9.45 20.66
N GLY A 299 16.58 -9.40 20.48
CA GLY A 299 17.45 -10.56 20.36
C GLY A 299 18.45 -10.56 21.49
N VAL A 300 18.45 -11.63 22.28
CA VAL A 300 19.41 -11.87 23.38
C VAL A 300 20.50 -12.81 22.86
N LEU A 301 21.78 -12.49 23.10
CA LEU A 301 22.89 -13.42 22.84
C LEU A 301 23.91 -13.46 23.97
N ALA A 302 24.38 -14.67 24.24
CA ALA A 302 25.64 -14.97 24.92
C ALA A 302 26.77 -15.19 23.88
N GLY A 303 26.94 -14.22 22.98
CA GLY A 303 27.95 -14.23 21.90
C GLY A 303 27.44 -14.72 20.53
N GLY A 304 27.86 -14.06 19.44
CA GLY A 304 27.54 -14.45 18.05
C GLY A 304 26.92 -13.33 17.18
N ARG A 305 26.30 -13.72 16.06
CA ARG A 305 25.56 -12.82 15.15
C ARG A 305 24.06 -12.92 15.43
N ILE A 306 23.43 -11.82 15.82
CA ILE A 306 21.96 -11.71 15.82
C ILE A 306 21.47 -11.36 14.41
N LEU A 307 20.47 -12.11 13.93
CA LEU A 307 19.58 -11.71 12.85
C LEU A 307 18.17 -11.64 13.45
N LEU A 308 17.64 -10.43 13.63
CA LEU A 308 16.24 -10.23 13.99
C LEU A 308 15.45 -9.96 12.71
N ARG A 309 14.60 -10.92 12.33
CA ARG A 309 13.42 -10.64 11.51
C ARG A 309 12.25 -10.42 12.46
N SER A 310 11.66 -9.23 12.48
CA SER A 310 10.28 -9.11 12.95
C SER A 310 9.37 -9.55 11.81
N VAL A 311 8.49 -10.51 12.07
CA VAL A 311 7.37 -10.80 11.17
C VAL A 311 6.35 -9.69 11.33
N GLU A 312 6.00 -9.07 10.20
CA GLU A 312 4.73 -8.40 9.91
C GLU A 312 4.14 -7.56 11.06
N GLN A 313 4.52 -6.28 11.11
CA GLN A 313 3.95 -5.29 12.04
C GLN A 313 3.31 -4.12 11.27
N PRO A 314 2.07 -3.73 11.59
CA PRO A 314 1.41 -2.58 10.98
C PRO A 314 1.62 -1.32 11.83
N ARG A 315 2.80 -0.67 11.77
CA ARG A 315 2.99 0.76 12.14
C ARG A 315 4.38 1.36 11.86
N THR A 316 4.46 2.65 12.18
CA THR A 316 5.29 3.75 11.67
C THR A 316 6.76 3.77 12.14
N ARG A 317 7.60 4.42 11.31
CA ARG A 317 8.99 4.90 11.54
C ARG A 317 9.90 4.10 12.49
N LEU A 318 10.96 3.55 11.89
CA LEU A 318 11.71 2.40 12.41
C LEU A 318 13.16 2.76 12.71
N ARG A 319 13.63 2.59 13.94
CA ARG A 319 14.95 3.11 14.35
C ARG A 319 15.76 2.05 15.12
N HIS A 320 17.11 2.05 15.02
CA HIS A 320 18.00 0.94 15.46
C HIS A 320 18.75 1.19 16.79
N TYR A 321 18.66 0.26 17.76
CA TYR A 321 19.03 0.46 19.18
C TYR A 321 19.76 -0.76 19.81
N TRP A 322 20.50 -0.53 20.90
CA TRP A 322 21.37 -1.54 21.58
C TRP A 322 21.33 -1.41 23.12
N VAL A 323 21.55 -2.53 23.84
CA VAL A 323 21.57 -2.64 25.31
C VAL A 323 22.55 -3.74 25.77
N CYS A 324 23.14 -3.62 26.97
CA CYS A 324 23.68 -4.76 27.72
C CYS A 324 22.95 -4.91 29.05
N THR A 325 22.38 -6.08 29.35
CA THR A 325 21.76 -6.39 30.65
C THR A 325 22.50 -7.52 31.33
N CYS A 326 23.03 -7.27 32.52
CA CYS A 326 23.51 -8.31 33.42
C CYS A 326 22.48 -8.53 34.54
N SER A 327 22.22 -9.80 34.87
CA SER A 327 21.60 -10.18 36.14
C SER A 327 22.12 -11.54 36.58
N GLN A 328 22.71 -11.58 37.78
CA GLN A 328 22.87 -12.82 38.52
C GLN A 328 21.56 -13.13 39.25
N PRO A 329 21.32 -14.42 39.54
CA PRO A 329 21.00 -14.78 40.91
C PRO A 329 22.05 -15.75 41.50
N THR A 330 22.23 -15.65 42.81
CA THR A 330 23.24 -16.37 43.59
C THR A 330 22.87 -17.84 43.86
N ASN A 331 23.89 -18.71 43.75
CA ASN A 331 24.08 -19.98 44.46
C ASN A 331 22.96 -21.05 44.48
N ARG A 332 23.20 -22.15 43.76
CA ARG A 332 23.48 -23.46 44.38
C ARG A 332 24.33 -24.34 43.45
N ALA A 333 25.16 -25.20 44.04
CA ALA A 333 26.27 -25.86 43.34
C ALA A 333 25.88 -27.18 42.65
N MET A 334 26.53 -27.47 41.52
CA MET A 334 26.96 -28.82 41.16
C MET A 334 28.20 -28.79 40.25
N ALA A 335 29.07 -29.79 40.40
CA ALA A 335 30.44 -29.84 39.86
C ALA A 335 30.52 -30.54 38.46
N PRO A 336 31.68 -30.60 37.78
CA PRO A 336 31.75 -30.60 36.30
C PRO A 336 32.05 -31.95 35.60
N THR A 337 32.16 -31.88 34.25
CA THR A 337 32.77 -32.83 33.27
C THR A 337 31.99 -34.08 32.83
N PRO A 338 32.28 -34.69 31.64
CA PRO A 338 32.74 -34.11 30.35
C PRO A 338 32.00 -34.66 29.10
N THR A 339 32.37 -34.15 27.90
CA THR A 339 32.25 -34.77 26.56
C THR A 339 30.90 -35.34 26.06
N THR A 340 30.30 -34.72 25.03
CA THR A 340 30.28 -35.23 23.62
C THR A 340 29.27 -34.44 22.78
N SER A 341 29.67 -34.05 21.56
CA SER A 341 28.79 -33.41 20.58
C SER A 341 28.00 -34.45 19.79
N THR A 342 26.66 -34.47 19.92
CA THR A 342 25.77 -35.16 18.98
C THR A 342 24.61 -34.25 18.56
N TRP A 343 24.55 -33.92 17.28
CA TRP A 343 23.38 -33.28 16.69
C TRP A 343 22.28 -34.33 16.51
N GLN A 344 21.16 -34.19 17.22
CA GLN A 344 19.92 -34.88 16.89
C GLN A 344 18.75 -33.90 16.87
N VAL A 345 18.24 -33.60 15.67
CA VAL A 345 16.93 -32.95 15.51
C VAL A 345 15.86 -33.96 15.89
N ARG A 346 15.30 -33.82 17.09
CA ARG A 346 14.10 -34.54 17.53
C ARG A 346 12.98 -33.56 17.82
N THR A 347 12.06 -33.40 16.87
CA THR A 347 10.76 -32.76 17.11
C THR A 347 9.93 -33.62 18.06
N ARG A 348 9.88 -33.27 19.35
CA ARG A 348 8.86 -33.79 20.27
C ARG A 348 7.70 -32.80 20.36
N LEU A 349 6.55 -33.16 19.79
CA LEU A 349 5.28 -32.67 20.34
C LEU A 349 5.14 -33.23 21.76
N ALA A 350 4.99 -32.37 22.75
CA ALA A 350 4.62 -32.77 24.10
C ALA A 350 3.10 -33.02 24.14
N SER A 351 2.68 -34.28 24.05
CA SER A 351 1.28 -34.66 24.27
C SER A 351 0.97 -34.71 25.76
N TRP A 352 0.03 -33.88 26.21
CA TRP A 352 -0.62 -34.06 27.51
C TRP A 352 -1.37 -35.40 27.52
N ARG A 353 -1.15 -36.23 28.55
CA ARG A 353 -2.03 -37.36 28.90
C ARG A 353 -2.77 -37.00 30.18
N GLY A 354 -4.09 -36.89 30.11
CA GLY A 354 -4.89 -36.43 31.26
C GLY A 354 -6.40 -36.61 31.17
N CYS A 355 -6.94 -37.45 30.28
CA CYS A 355 -8.33 -37.93 30.38
C CYS A 355 -8.52 -39.27 29.65
N LYS A 356 -9.42 -40.12 30.17
CA LYS A 356 -9.88 -41.39 29.56
C LYS A 356 -11.34 -41.23 29.09
N ILE A 357 -11.84 -42.24 28.35
CA ILE A 357 -13.11 -42.34 27.59
C ILE A 357 -12.88 -41.91 26.13
N GLY A 358 -13.27 -42.66 25.10
CA GLY A 358 -13.88 -43.99 24.99
C GLY A 358 -13.75 -44.47 23.53
N ALA A 359 -13.94 -45.76 23.24
CA ALA A 359 -13.68 -46.29 21.89
C ALA A 359 -14.68 -45.80 20.83
N THR A 360 -14.23 -45.64 19.57
CA THR A 360 -14.69 -46.40 18.38
C THR A 360 -13.88 -45.96 17.13
N ARG A 361 -13.70 -46.84 16.14
CA ARG A 361 -12.95 -46.59 14.89
C ARG A 361 -13.77 -45.72 13.91
N MET A 362 -13.12 -44.86 13.11
CA MET A 362 -13.49 -44.72 11.69
C MET A 362 -12.42 -44.07 10.78
N ALA A 363 -12.40 -44.60 9.55
CA ALA A 363 -11.79 -44.22 8.27
C ALA A 363 -10.90 -42.97 8.10
N CYS A 364 -9.87 -43.15 7.26
CA CYS A 364 -9.17 -42.10 6.53
C CYS A 364 -10.10 -41.40 5.51
N GLY A 365 -10.10 -40.07 5.47
CA GLY A 365 -10.90 -39.27 4.53
C GLY A 365 -10.22 -37.93 4.20
N ARG A 366 -10.17 -37.57 2.92
CA ARG A 366 -9.43 -36.42 2.38
C ARG A 366 -10.41 -35.30 1.97
N ALA A 367 -10.52 -34.25 2.78
CA ALA A 367 -11.27 -33.01 2.49
C ALA A 367 -10.76 -31.90 3.43
N SER A 368 -10.12 -30.82 2.97
CA SER A 368 -10.71 -29.59 2.41
C SER A 368 -11.74 -28.90 3.32
N ARG A 369 -11.43 -27.67 3.77
CA ARG A 369 -12.32 -26.50 4.06
C ARG A 369 -11.48 -25.42 4.77
N GLN A 370 -11.35 -24.21 4.24
CA GLN A 370 -12.29 -23.07 4.12
C GLN A 370 -12.08 -22.04 5.24
N ALA A 371 -12.12 -20.76 4.87
CA ALA A 371 -12.01 -19.62 5.78
C ALA A 371 -13.28 -19.45 6.63
N ILE A 372 -13.12 -18.85 7.81
CA ILE A 372 -14.21 -18.23 8.58
C ILE A 372 -13.80 -16.79 8.91
N LEU A 373 -14.74 -15.87 8.68
CA LEU A 373 -14.63 -14.44 8.98
C LEU A 373 -14.92 -14.15 10.46
N LEU A 374 -14.27 -13.09 10.96
CA LEU A 374 -14.75 -12.10 11.94
C LEU A 374 -15.61 -12.58 13.14
N SER A 375 -15.12 -12.29 14.35
CA SER A 375 -15.91 -11.48 15.28
C SER A 375 -15.02 -10.67 16.22
N GLU A 376 -15.51 -9.50 16.61
CA GLU A 376 -14.90 -8.65 17.64
C GLU A 376 -15.23 -9.20 19.04
N SER A 377 -14.29 -9.13 19.97
CA SER A 377 -14.66 -8.94 21.38
C SER A 377 -13.58 -8.21 22.16
N ARG A 378 -14.03 -7.29 23.03
CA ARG A 378 -13.20 -6.62 24.03
C ARG A 378 -12.87 -7.63 25.15
N THR A 379 -11.61 -7.77 25.53
CA THR A 379 -11.29 -8.12 26.93
C THR A 379 -9.95 -7.53 27.36
N THR A 380 -9.99 -6.72 28.40
CA THR A 380 -8.81 -6.25 29.13
C THR A 380 -8.25 -7.40 29.97
N PHE A 381 -6.94 -7.65 29.92
CA PHE A 381 -6.25 -8.37 30.98
C PHE A 381 -4.94 -7.69 31.33
N HIS A 382 -4.82 -7.30 32.60
CA HIS A 382 -3.55 -7.03 33.24
C HIS A 382 -2.90 -8.36 33.62
N PHE A 383 -1.63 -8.56 33.29
CA PHE A 383 -0.52 -8.49 34.26
C PHE A 383 0.79 -8.27 33.50
#